data_AF-A0A0F2R2W0-F1
#
_entry.id   AF-A0A0F2R2W0-F1
#
_cell.length_a   1.000
_cell.length_b   1.000
_cell.length_c   1.000
_cell.angle_alpha   90.00
_cell.angle_beta   90.00
_cell.angle_gamma   90.00
#
_symmetry.space_group_name_H-M   'P 1'
#
loop_
_entity.id
_entity.type
_entity.pdbx_description
1 polymer ?
#
loop_
_entity_poly.entity_id
_entity_poly.type
_entity_poly.pdbx_seq_one_letter_code
_entity_poly.pdbx_strand_id
1 'polypeptide(L)'
;MKHKKSKMTGILYAAVGLIASAVVANTVFAHCDTMNGPIIPEAKAALEKGDLTPVLKWVKKENEGEIKNAFAKAVTVRTKGPEAQDVAEQYFLETLIRLHRLGEGAPFTGIKDAPVEPIVAMADNALAAGSADQMLHDINRHMGHAVREKFNKALAAEKNKDQSVAAGRAFVEAYVIYMHFVEAIHSAIVSDPSNHSAH
;
A
#
# COMPACT_ATOMS: atom_id res chain seq x y z
N MET A 1 19.90 -10.02 46.27
CA MET A 1 20.23 -9.36 44.98
C MET A 1 18.97 -9.33 44.12
N LYS A 2 18.40 -8.15 43.84
CA LYS A 2 17.19 -7.99 43.01
C LYS A 2 17.57 -8.02 41.54
N HIS A 3 17.07 -9.00 40.78
CA HIS A 3 17.36 -9.15 39.34
C HIS A 3 16.65 -8.05 38.53
N LYS A 4 17.41 -7.05 38.12
CA LYS A 4 17.05 -6.04 37.13
C LYS A 4 17.30 -6.59 35.72
N LYS A 5 16.43 -7.49 35.23
CA LYS A 5 16.49 -8.01 33.85
C LYS A 5 15.07 -8.11 33.25
N SER A 6 14.45 -6.97 32.96
CA SER A 6 13.18 -6.94 32.21
C SER A 6 12.92 -5.58 31.53
N LYS A 7 13.94 -5.02 30.88
CA LYS A 7 13.78 -3.79 30.06
C LYS A 7 14.45 -3.85 28.69
N MET A 8 15.36 -4.81 28.44
CA MET A 8 16.12 -4.90 27.19
C MET A 8 15.43 -5.70 26.09
N THR A 9 14.52 -6.63 26.43
CA THR A 9 13.79 -7.42 25.44
C THR A 9 12.64 -6.65 24.79
N GLY A 10 12.02 -5.69 25.49
CA GLY A 10 10.94 -4.86 24.92
C GLY A 10 11.41 -3.83 23.88
N ILE A 11 12.67 -3.40 23.94
CA ILE A 11 13.23 -2.39 23.03
C ILE A 11 13.51 -2.97 21.63
N LEU A 12 13.80 -4.28 21.54
CA LEU A 12 14.11 -4.93 20.27
C LEU A 12 12.84 -5.19 19.41
N TYR A 13 11.70 -5.48 20.04
CA TYR A 13 10.42 -5.65 19.33
C TYR A 13 9.82 -4.32 18.86
N ALA A 14 10.00 -3.25 19.63
CA ALA A 14 9.56 -1.90 19.25
C ALA A 14 10.31 -1.39 17.99
N ALA A 15 11.62 -1.67 17.87
CA ALA A 15 12.42 -1.25 16.72
C ALA A 15 12.04 -1.99 15.42
N VAL A 16 11.68 -3.28 15.49
CA VAL A 16 11.23 -4.05 14.32
C VAL A 16 9.82 -3.64 13.87
N GLY A 17 8.93 -3.31 14.83
CA GLY A 17 7.59 -2.78 14.53
C GLY A 17 7.61 -1.41 13.86
N LEU A 18 8.53 -0.52 14.26
CA LEU A 18 8.67 0.82 13.68
C LEU A 18 9.20 0.80 12.23
N ILE A 19 10.09 -0.14 11.91
CA ILE A 19 10.64 -0.29 10.55
C ILE A 19 9.58 -0.89 9.61
N ALA A 20 8.78 -1.86 10.08
CA ALA A 20 7.72 -2.46 9.28
C ALA A 20 6.60 -1.46 8.93
N SER A 21 6.23 -0.58 9.85
CA SER A 21 5.18 0.43 9.63
C SER A 21 5.59 1.54 8.66
N ALA A 22 6.87 1.95 8.67
CA ALA A 22 7.40 2.91 7.69
C ALA A 22 7.48 2.34 6.25
N VAL A 23 7.73 1.04 6.11
CA VAL A 23 7.79 0.38 4.78
C VAL A 23 6.39 0.18 4.20
N VAL A 24 5.38 -0.18 5.01
CA VAL A 24 4.01 -0.39 4.54
C VAL A 24 3.34 0.93 4.14
N ALA A 25 3.62 2.03 4.84
CA ALA A 25 3.18 3.36 4.40
C ALA A 25 3.70 3.65 2.99
N ASN A 26 5.00 3.46 2.74
CA ASN A 26 5.60 3.75 1.44
C ASN A 26 5.03 2.92 0.28
N THR A 27 4.61 1.67 0.52
CA THR A 27 4.07 0.80 -0.56
C THR A 27 2.64 1.18 -0.95
N VAL A 28 1.77 1.52 0.01
CA VAL A 28 0.39 1.94 -0.30
C VAL A 28 0.39 3.28 -1.03
N PHE A 29 1.32 4.18 -0.68
CA PHE A 29 1.44 5.49 -1.32
C PHE A 29 2.16 5.46 -2.69
N ALA A 30 2.80 4.37 -3.11
CA ALA A 30 3.58 4.31 -4.36
C ALA A 30 2.75 4.00 -5.62
N HIS A 31 1.45 3.77 -5.50
CA HIS A 31 0.61 3.51 -6.68
C HIS A 31 0.19 4.82 -7.39
N CYS A 32 0.06 5.92 -6.65
CA CYS A 32 -0.36 7.20 -7.21
C CYS A 32 0.70 7.84 -8.12
N ASP A 33 1.99 7.48 -7.98
CA ASP A 33 3.11 8.04 -8.74
C ASP A 33 3.68 7.11 -9.83
N THR A 34 2.99 6.01 -10.17
CA THR A 34 3.35 5.13 -11.30
C THR A 34 2.55 5.44 -12.57
N MET A 35 3.17 5.20 -13.73
CA MET A 35 2.53 5.23 -15.05
C MET A 35 1.25 4.38 -15.14
N ASN A 36 1.17 3.32 -14.34
CA ASN A 36 0.05 2.37 -14.31
C ASN A 36 -0.96 2.68 -13.18
N GLY A 37 -0.77 3.78 -12.45
CA GLY A 37 -1.62 4.20 -11.35
C GLY A 37 -2.88 4.96 -11.82
N PRO A 38 -3.76 5.35 -10.89
CA PRO A 38 -5.05 5.98 -11.23
C PRO A 38 -4.92 7.42 -11.75
N ILE A 39 -3.86 8.15 -11.37
CA ILE A 39 -3.74 9.59 -11.64
C ILE A 39 -3.34 9.88 -13.10
N ILE A 40 -2.34 9.15 -13.62
CA ILE A 40 -1.74 9.45 -14.93
C ILE A 40 -2.73 9.26 -16.09
N PRO A 41 -3.51 8.16 -16.18
CA PRO A 41 -4.52 7.99 -17.23
C PRO A 41 -5.55 9.12 -17.24
N GLU A 42 -6.03 9.53 -16.06
CA GLU A 42 -6.96 10.66 -15.94
C GLU A 42 -6.33 11.99 -16.39
N ALA A 43 -5.08 12.22 -16.00
CA ALA A 43 -4.34 13.42 -16.36
C ALA A 43 -4.12 13.56 -17.88
N LYS A 44 -3.80 12.44 -18.55
CA LYS A 44 -3.70 12.39 -20.02
C LYS A 44 -5.04 12.69 -20.69
N ALA A 45 -6.12 12.05 -20.22
CA ALA A 45 -7.46 12.31 -20.73
C ALA A 45 -7.91 13.77 -20.51
N ALA A 46 -7.54 14.38 -19.38
CA ALA A 46 -7.79 15.79 -19.10
C ALA A 46 -7.04 16.71 -20.06
N LEU A 47 -5.76 16.44 -20.32
CA LEU A 47 -4.98 17.19 -21.31
C LEU A 47 -5.63 17.10 -22.69
N GLU A 48 -6.05 15.91 -23.13
CA GLU A 48 -6.71 15.67 -24.43
C GLU A 48 -8.02 16.45 -24.58
N LYS A 49 -8.82 16.50 -23.51
CA LYS A 49 -10.10 17.21 -23.50
C LYS A 49 -9.94 18.72 -23.25
N GLY A 50 -8.77 19.16 -22.81
CA GLY A 50 -8.58 20.54 -22.36
C GLY A 50 -9.38 20.89 -21.09
N ASP A 51 -9.80 19.88 -20.32
CA ASP A 51 -10.60 20.04 -19.09
C ASP A 51 -9.84 19.50 -17.89
N LEU A 52 -9.39 20.40 -17.01
CA LEU A 52 -8.64 20.06 -15.80
C LEU A 52 -9.55 19.54 -14.66
N THR A 53 -10.86 19.74 -14.76
CA THR A 53 -11.81 19.46 -13.66
C THR A 53 -11.65 18.06 -13.05
N PRO A 54 -11.50 16.96 -13.84
CA PRO A 54 -11.35 15.61 -13.28
C PRO A 54 -10.08 15.43 -12.45
N VAL A 55 -9.04 16.23 -12.69
CA VAL A 55 -7.72 16.09 -12.07
C VAL A 55 -7.63 16.84 -10.73
N LEU A 56 -8.43 17.90 -10.55
CA LEU A 56 -8.32 18.77 -9.37
C LEU A 56 -8.54 18.03 -8.03
N LYS A 57 -9.28 16.91 -8.03
CA LYS A 57 -9.47 16.07 -6.84
C LYS A 57 -8.18 15.45 -6.28
N TRP A 58 -7.14 15.35 -7.10
CA TRP A 58 -5.88 14.71 -6.73
C TRP A 58 -4.89 15.66 -6.05
N VAL A 59 -5.17 16.96 -6.01
CA VAL A 59 -4.31 17.96 -5.37
C VAL A 59 -5.03 18.61 -4.20
N LYS A 60 -4.27 19.01 -3.18
CA LYS A 60 -4.83 19.84 -2.11
C LYS A 60 -5.24 21.22 -2.64
N LYS A 61 -6.24 21.83 -2.01
CA LYS A 61 -6.84 23.11 -2.42
C LYS A 61 -5.81 24.23 -2.53
N GLU A 62 -4.85 24.29 -1.63
CA GLU A 62 -3.75 25.27 -1.62
C GLU A 62 -2.85 25.18 -2.86
N ASN A 63 -2.78 24.02 -3.52
CA ASN A 63 -1.96 23.76 -4.70
C ASN A 63 -2.75 23.92 -6.01
N GLU A 64 -4.05 24.23 -5.94
CA GLU A 64 -4.93 24.33 -7.11
C GLU A 64 -4.48 25.39 -8.12
N GLY A 65 -3.95 26.52 -7.64
CA GLY A 65 -3.44 27.59 -8.49
C GLY A 65 -2.22 27.16 -9.31
N GLU A 66 -1.32 26.38 -8.72
CA GLU A 66 -0.12 25.90 -9.40
C GLU A 66 -0.47 24.89 -10.50
N ILE A 67 -1.35 23.92 -10.21
CA ILE A 67 -1.73 22.92 -11.19
C ILE A 67 -2.54 23.53 -12.36
N LYS A 68 -3.39 24.53 -12.10
CA LYS A 68 -4.10 25.28 -13.15
C LYS A 68 -3.14 25.97 -14.11
N ASN A 69 -2.10 26.60 -13.58
CA ASN A 69 -1.08 27.25 -14.38
C ASN A 69 -0.26 26.24 -15.21
N ALA A 70 0.11 25.10 -14.61
CA ALA A 70 0.82 24.05 -15.32
C ALA A 70 -0.01 23.45 -16.46
N PHE A 71 -1.30 23.19 -16.20
CA PHE A 71 -2.23 22.68 -17.21
C PHE A 71 -2.40 23.64 -18.39
N ALA A 72 -2.62 24.93 -18.12
CA ALA A 72 -2.78 25.93 -19.17
C ALA A 72 -1.54 26.02 -20.08
N LYS A 73 -0.33 25.96 -19.50
CA LYS A 73 0.93 25.89 -20.25
C LYS A 73 0.99 24.61 -21.08
N ALA A 74 0.69 23.46 -20.49
CA ALA A 74 0.77 22.17 -21.18
C ALA A 74 -0.19 22.10 -22.38
N VAL A 75 -1.45 22.53 -22.20
CA VAL A 75 -2.45 22.61 -23.29
C VAL A 75 -1.98 23.54 -24.41
N THR A 76 -1.32 24.65 -24.10
CA THR A 76 -0.82 25.58 -25.12
C THR A 76 0.36 24.97 -25.89
N VAL A 77 1.36 24.45 -25.17
CA VAL A 77 2.63 23.97 -25.75
C VAL A 77 2.43 22.68 -26.54
N ARG A 78 1.53 21.78 -26.09
CA ARG A 78 1.33 20.49 -26.77
C ARG A 78 0.83 20.60 -28.21
N THR A 79 0.31 21.76 -28.61
CA THR A 79 -0.15 22.01 -29.98
C THR A 79 0.99 22.31 -30.97
N LYS A 80 2.24 22.42 -30.50
CA LYS A 80 3.39 22.87 -31.30
C LYS A 80 4.14 21.75 -32.03
N GLY A 81 3.65 20.52 -31.98
CA GLY A 81 4.23 19.35 -32.63
C GLY A 81 4.41 18.17 -31.66
N PRO A 82 4.75 16.97 -32.16
CA PRO A 82 4.88 15.77 -31.36
C PRO A 82 5.87 15.90 -30.19
N GLU A 83 7.04 16.47 -30.43
CA GLU A 83 8.06 16.65 -29.39
C GLU A 83 7.62 17.65 -28.32
N ALA A 84 6.91 18.72 -28.73
CA ALA A 84 6.36 19.70 -27.80
C ALA A 84 5.20 19.11 -26.99
N GLN A 85 4.43 18.19 -27.57
CA GLN A 85 3.41 17.44 -26.87
C GLN A 85 4.02 16.58 -25.76
N ASP A 86 5.05 15.79 -26.06
CA ASP A 86 5.69 14.93 -25.08
C ASP A 86 6.28 15.73 -23.91
N VAL A 87 6.97 16.84 -24.20
CA VAL A 87 7.55 17.72 -23.16
C VAL A 87 6.46 18.38 -22.31
N ALA A 88 5.38 18.85 -22.93
CA ALA A 88 4.26 19.48 -22.24
C ALA A 88 3.52 18.48 -21.33
N GLU A 89 3.30 17.26 -21.82
CA GLU A 89 2.68 16.18 -21.06
C GLU A 89 3.55 15.78 -19.87
N GLN A 90 4.83 15.50 -20.08
CA GLN A 90 5.77 15.16 -19.01
C GLN A 90 5.81 16.24 -17.93
N TYR A 91 5.91 17.52 -18.33
CA TYR A 91 5.91 18.65 -17.40
C TYR A 91 4.64 18.70 -16.53
N PHE A 92 3.47 18.50 -17.13
CA PHE A 92 2.21 18.48 -16.39
C PHE A 92 2.11 17.29 -15.44
N LEU A 93 2.45 16.08 -15.92
CA LEU A 93 2.40 14.86 -15.12
C LEU A 93 3.35 14.94 -13.91
N GLU A 94 4.59 15.37 -14.10
CA GLU A 94 5.54 15.52 -13.00
C GLU A 94 5.08 16.58 -11.98
N THR A 95 4.49 17.68 -12.46
CA THR A 95 3.93 18.71 -11.58
C THR A 95 2.75 18.16 -10.77
N LEU A 96 1.82 17.47 -11.42
CA LEU A 96 0.65 16.86 -10.78
C LEU A 96 1.05 15.86 -9.71
N ILE A 97 1.92 14.91 -10.06
CA ILE A 97 2.38 13.89 -9.13
C ILE A 97 3.12 14.54 -7.96
N ARG A 98 4.02 15.50 -8.21
CA ARG A 98 4.70 16.20 -7.12
C ARG A 98 3.72 16.87 -6.15
N LEU A 99 2.68 17.54 -6.65
CA LEU A 99 1.69 18.22 -5.82
C LEU A 99 0.79 17.24 -5.07
N HIS A 100 0.45 16.11 -5.68
CA HIS A 100 -0.27 15.01 -5.02
C HIS A 100 0.56 14.44 -3.87
N ARG A 101 1.82 14.05 -4.13
CA ARG A 101 2.76 13.52 -3.14
C ARG A 101 3.00 14.48 -1.98
N LEU A 102 3.16 15.78 -2.29
CA LEU A 102 3.24 16.83 -1.28
C LEU A 102 1.98 16.87 -0.40
N GLY A 103 0.81 16.65 -0.99
CA GLY A 103 -0.45 16.51 -0.27
C GLY A 103 -0.45 15.34 0.72
N GLU A 104 0.17 14.22 0.34
CA GLU A 104 0.34 13.03 1.19
C GLU A 104 1.45 13.19 2.24
N GLY A 105 2.22 14.28 2.21
CA GLY A 105 3.41 14.46 3.06
C GLY A 105 4.60 13.61 2.61
N ALA A 106 4.58 13.12 1.37
CA ALA A 106 5.60 12.27 0.80
C ALA A 106 6.49 13.05 -0.21
N PRO A 107 7.79 12.71 -0.30
CA PRO A 107 8.66 13.32 -1.31
C PRO A 107 8.28 12.86 -2.72
N PHE A 108 8.51 13.73 -3.69
CA PHE A 108 8.49 13.38 -5.11
C PHE A 108 9.87 12.86 -5.53
N THR A 109 9.90 11.64 -6.07
CA THR A 109 11.14 10.96 -6.51
C THR A 109 11.12 10.61 -7.99
N GLY A 110 10.31 11.31 -8.78
CA GLY A 110 10.04 10.98 -10.17
C GLY A 110 8.79 10.11 -10.35
N ILE A 111 8.29 10.06 -11.59
CA ILE A 111 7.24 9.13 -12.00
C ILE A 111 7.87 7.75 -12.16
N LYS A 112 7.26 6.72 -11.56
CA LYS A 112 7.78 5.36 -11.57
C LYS A 112 7.25 4.58 -12.76
N ASP A 113 8.10 3.73 -13.33
CA ASP A 113 7.72 2.68 -14.27
C ASP A 113 7.70 1.33 -13.55
N ALA A 114 6.83 1.22 -12.54
CA ALA A 114 6.68 0.03 -11.72
C ALA A 114 5.26 -0.54 -11.89
N PRO A 115 5.11 -1.88 -11.92
CA PRO A 115 3.79 -2.49 -11.89
C PRO A 115 3.09 -2.13 -10.57
N VAL A 116 1.77 -1.99 -10.63
CA VAL A 116 0.93 -1.84 -9.44
C VAL A 116 0.86 -3.21 -8.75
N GLU A 117 0.99 -3.22 -7.42
CA GLU A 117 0.82 -4.45 -6.64
C GLU A 117 -0.57 -5.08 -6.91
N PRO A 118 -0.67 -6.41 -7.14
CA PRO A 118 -1.94 -7.03 -7.57
C PRO A 118 -3.13 -6.73 -6.66
N ILE A 119 -2.91 -6.64 -5.35
CA ILE A 119 -3.96 -6.33 -4.38
C ILE A 119 -4.47 -4.89 -4.49
N VAL A 120 -3.59 -3.95 -4.81
CA VAL A 120 -3.95 -2.55 -5.04
C VAL A 120 -4.75 -2.42 -6.34
N ALA A 121 -4.29 -3.07 -7.42
CA ALA A 121 -5.02 -3.11 -8.68
C ALA A 121 -6.41 -3.76 -8.51
N MET A 122 -6.55 -4.82 -7.71
CA MET A 122 -7.85 -5.42 -7.40
C MET A 122 -8.76 -4.47 -6.62
N ALA A 123 -8.21 -3.68 -5.69
CA ALA A 123 -8.97 -2.69 -4.93
C ALA A 123 -9.47 -1.55 -5.82
N ASP A 124 -8.61 -1.01 -6.70
CA ASP A 124 -9.00 0.01 -7.67
C ASP A 124 -10.09 -0.50 -8.62
N ASN A 125 -9.95 -1.73 -9.11
CA ASN A 125 -10.96 -2.36 -9.96
C ASN A 125 -12.29 -2.58 -9.22
N ALA A 126 -12.26 -2.92 -7.94
CA ALA A 126 -13.47 -3.06 -7.12
C ALA A 126 -14.22 -1.73 -6.98
N LEU A 127 -13.48 -0.63 -6.77
CA LEU A 127 -14.07 0.72 -6.74
C LEU A 127 -14.66 1.11 -8.10
N ALA A 128 -13.93 0.86 -9.19
CA ALA A 128 -14.40 1.14 -10.55
C ALA A 128 -15.64 0.29 -10.93
N ALA A 129 -15.70 -0.95 -10.47
CA ALA A 129 -16.84 -1.86 -10.68
C ALA A 129 -18.02 -1.59 -9.73
N GLY A 130 -17.81 -0.80 -8.67
CA GLY A 130 -18.81 -0.56 -7.62
C GLY A 130 -19.13 -1.79 -6.77
N SER A 131 -18.29 -2.82 -6.77
CA SER A 131 -18.45 -4.04 -5.97
C SER A 131 -17.11 -4.59 -5.51
N ALA A 132 -17.05 -4.98 -4.23
CA ALA A 132 -15.90 -5.63 -3.63
C ALA A 132 -15.94 -7.18 -3.74
N ASP A 133 -16.98 -7.76 -4.33
CA ASP A 133 -17.27 -9.20 -4.20
C ASP A 133 -16.14 -10.10 -4.73
N GLN A 134 -15.61 -9.79 -5.93
CA GLN A 134 -14.52 -10.55 -6.52
C GLN A 134 -13.24 -10.43 -5.69
N MET A 135 -12.91 -9.21 -5.24
CA MET A 135 -11.75 -8.97 -4.38
C MET A 135 -11.88 -9.73 -3.05
N LEU A 136 -13.05 -9.67 -2.41
CA LEU A 136 -13.34 -10.39 -1.17
C LEU A 136 -13.25 -11.91 -1.36
N HIS A 137 -13.78 -12.43 -2.46
CA HIS A 137 -13.66 -13.85 -2.80
C HIS A 137 -12.19 -14.29 -2.88
N ASP A 138 -11.35 -13.52 -3.57
CA ASP A 138 -9.95 -13.86 -3.76
C ASP A 138 -9.13 -13.73 -2.46
N ILE A 139 -9.37 -12.69 -1.66
CA ILE A 139 -8.78 -12.51 -0.33
C ILE A 139 -9.17 -13.66 0.60
N ASN A 140 -10.47 -13.98 0.68
CA ASN A 140 -10.98 -15.04 1.55
C ASN A 140 -10.40 -16.41 1.19
N ARG A 141 -10.30 -16.70 -0.11
CA ARG A 141 -9.69 -17.94 -0.60
C ARG A 141 -8.22 -18.04 -0.18
N HIS A 142 -7.44 -16.97 -0.38
CA HIS A 142 -6.02 -16.97 -0.04
C HIS A 142 -5.81 -17.08 1.48
N MET A 143 -6.55 -16.29 2.26
CA MET A 143 -6.55 -16.34 3.72
C MET A 143 -6.91 -17.73 4.23
N GLY A 144 -8.02 -18.31 3.75
CA GLY A 144 -8.49 -19.63 4.15
C GLY A 144 -7.47 -20.73 3.87
N HIS A 145 -6.80 -20.68 2.71
CA HIS A 145 -5.71 -21.60 2.38
C HIS A 145 -4.54 -21.47 3.36
N ALA A 146 -4.06 -20.25 3.60
CA ALA A 146 -2.93 -19.99 4.49
C ALA A 146 -3.19 -20.38 5.95
N VAL A 147 -4.41 -20.15 6.45
CA VAL A 147 -4.85 -20.59 7.79
C VAL A 147 -4.86 -22.11 7.87
N ARG A 148 -5.48 -22.78 6.88
CA ARG A 148 -5.60 -24.25 6.86
C ARG A 148 -4.24 -24.93 6.77
N GLU A 149 -3.31 -24.40 5.98
CA GLU A 149 -1.95 -24.93 5.86
C GLU A 149 -1.23 -24.92 7.21
N LYS A 150 -1.23 -23.77 7.92
CA LYS A 150 -0.56 -23.62 9.21
C LYS A 150 -1.23 -24.45 10.31
N PHE A 151 -2.56 -24.48 10.32
CA PHE A 151 -3.33 -25.34 11.21
C PHE A 151 -2.96 -26.82 11.03
N ASN A 152 -2.95 -27.31 9.79
CA ASN A 152 -2.63 -28.71 9.50
C ASN A 152 -1.19 -29.07 9.90
N LYS A 153 -0.23 -28.15 9.74
CA LYS A 153 1.16 -28.33 10.21
C LYS A 153 1.23 -28.46 11.74
N ALA A 154 0.55 -27.57 12.47
CA ALA A 154 0.48 -27.63 13.93
C ALA A 154 -0.18 -28.92 14.41
N LEU A 155 -1.33 -29.27 13.83
CA LEU A 155 -2.08 -30.49 14.15
C LEU A 155 -1.29 -31.78 13.86
N ALA A 156 -0.52 -31.80 12.77
CA ALA A 156 0.32 -32.95 12.46
C ALA A 156 1.46 -33.13 13.48
N ALA A 157 2.10 -32.03 13.89
CA ALA A 157 3.15 -32.06 14.90
C ALA A 157 2.62 -32.41 16.30
N GLU A 158 1.39 -31.99 16.62
CA GLU A 158 0.73 -32.26 17.89
C GLU A 158 0.64 -33.76 18.21
N LYS A 159 0.38 -34.60 17.21
CA LYS A 159 0.20 -36.06 17.36
C LYS A 159 1.38 -36.76 18.04
N ASN A 160 2.59 -36.24 17.87
CA ASN A 160 3.82 -36.84 18.37
C ASN A 160 4.52 -36.00 19.44
N LYS A 161 3.90 -34.89 19.90
CA LYS A 161 4.57 -33.86 20.71
C LYS A 161 5.17 -34.38 22.03
N ASP A 162 4.61 -35.43 22.59
CA ASP A 162 5.02 -36.00 23.89
C ASP A 162 5.98 -37.19 23.76
N GLN A 163 6.35 -37.59 22.53
CA GLN A 163 7.26 -38.73 22.28
C GLN A 163 8.74 -38.39 22.54
N SER A 164 9.12 -37.12 22.46
CA SER A 164 10.47 -36.64 22.80
C SER A 164 10.49 -35.11 22.97
N VAL A 165 11.53 -34.59 23.63
CA VAL A 165 11.76 -33.13 23.73
C VAL A 165 11.87 -32.48 22.35
N ALA A 166 12.49 -33.16 21.37
CA ALA A 166 12.61 -32.64 20.01
C ALA A 166 11.23 -32.54 19.31
N ALA A 167 10.40 -33.58 19.43
CA ALA A 167 9.04 -33.58 18.89
C ALA A 167 8.16 -32.49 19.55
N GLY A 168 8.28 -32.32 20.86
CA GLY A 168 7.59 -31.25 21.60
C GLY A 168 7.99 -29.85 21.11
N ARG A 169 9.28 -29.61 20.86
CA ARG A 169 9.76 -28.34 20.32
C ARG A 169 9.25 -28.06 18.91
N ALA A 170 9.22 -29.08 18.04
CA ALA A 170 8.66 -28.94 16.69
C ALA A 170 7.16 -28.60 16.73
N PHE A 171 6.39 -29.20 17.65
CA PHE A 171 5.01 -28.82 17.87
C PHE A 171 4.87 -27.37 18.34
N VAL A 172 5.64 -26.95 19.35
CA VAL A 172 5.57 -25.57 19.87
C VAL A 172 5.87 -24.53 18.79
N GLU A 173 6.87 -24.79 17.94
CA GLU A 173 7.18 -23.91 16.81
C GLU A 173 6.00 -23.79 15.83
N ALA A 174 5.43 -24.92 15.39
CA ALA A 174 4.28 -24.92 14.49
C ALA A 174 3.03 -24.26 15.13
N TYR A 175 2.79 -24.51 16.42
CA TYR A 175 1.72 -23.91 17.20
C TYR A 175 1.85 -22.38 17.26
N VAL A 176 3.04 -21.87 17.62
CA VAL A 176 3.29 -20.42 17.73
C VAL A 176 3.15 -19.73 16.38
N ILE A 177 3.67 -20.32 15.30
CA ILE A 177 3.51 -19.80 13.93
C ILE A 177 2.03 -19.70 13.56
N TYR A 178 1.24 -20.74 13.85
CA TYR A 178 -0.19 -20.75 13.58
C TYR A 178 -0.93 -19.68 14.41
N MET A 179 -0.66 -19.59 15.71
CA MET A 179 -1.29 -18.61 16.61
C MET A 179 -0.98 -17.18 16.17
N HIS A 180 0.30 -16.81 16.00
CA HIS A 180 0.67 -15.47 15.57
C HIS A 180 0.04 -15.09 14.23
N PHE A 181 -0.10 -16.04 13.30
CA PHE A 181 -0.73 -15.77 12.01
C PHE A 181 -2.23 -15.45 12.15
N VAL A 182 -2.96 -16.22 12.95
CA VAL A 182 -4.40 -15.97 13.20
C VAL A 182 -4.60 -14.68 13.99
N GLU A 183 -3.76 -14.41 14.99
CA GLU A 183 -3.79 -13.16 15.75
C GLU A 183 -3.52 -11.94 14.86
N ALA A 184 -2.57 -12.04 13.93
CA ALA A 184 -2.26 -10.98 12.98
C ALA A 184 -3.44 -10.69 12.04
N ILE A 185 -4.10 -11.74 11.51
CA ILE A 185 -5.31 -11.59 10.70
C ILE A 185 -6.42 -10.91 11.50
N HIS A 186 -6.72 -11.41 12.70
CA HIS A 186 -7.76 -10.86 13.54
C HIS A 186 -7.47 -9.39 13.86
N SER A 187 -6.24 -9.08 14.26
CA SER A 187 -5.81 -7.72 14.58
C SER A 187 -5.96 -6.79 13.37
N ALA A 188 -5.59 -7.21 12.17
CA ALA A 188 -5.76 -6.43 10.96
C ALA A 188 -7.25 -6.14 10.63
N ILE A 189 -8.17 -7.02 11.03
CA ILE A 189 -9.62 -6.86 10.81
C ILE A 189 -10.26 -5.96 11.88
N VAL A 190 -9.89 -6.12 13.15
CA VAL A 190 -10.50 -5.36 14.25
C VAL A 190 -9.83 -4.00 14.52
N SER A 191 -8.64 -3.78 13.97
CA SER A 191 -7.97 -2.48 14.07
C SER A 191 -8.72 -1.47 13.20
N ASP A 192 -9.11 -0.34 13.79
CA ASP A 192 -9.67 0.79 13.07
C ASP A 192 -8.54 1.56 12.36
N PRO A 193 -8.49 1.60 11.02
CA PRO A 193 -7.46 2.34 10.29
C PRO A 193 -7.48 3.85 10.55
N SER A 194 -8.58 4.39 11.07
CA SER A 194 -8.72 5.81 11.38
C SER A 194 -8.10 6.22 12.73
N ASN A 195 -7.71 5.25 13.57
CA ASN A 195 -6.95 5.49 14.80
C ASN A 195 -5.44 5.40 14.53
N HIS A 196 -4.88 6.44 13.90
CA HIS A 196 -3.45 6.74 13.99
C HIS A 196 -3.08 7.27 15.39
N SER A 197 -3.28 6.47 16.43
CA SER A 197 -2.63 6.69 17.72
C SER A 197 -1.28 5.98 17.69
N ALA A 198 -0.22 6.77 17.54
CA ALA A 198 1.17 6.34 17.67
C ALA A 198 1.37 5.64 19.03
N HIS A 199 1.81 4.38 18.98
CA HIS A 199 2.34 3.63 20.12
C HIS A 199 3.62 2.91 19.72
#